data_AF-A0A151E7R7-F1
#
_entry.id   AF-A0A151E7R7-F1
#
_cell.length_a   1.000
_cell.length_b   1.000
_cell.length_c   1.000
_cell.angle_alpha   90.00
_cell.angle_beta   90.00
_cell.angle_gamma   90.00
#
_symmetry.space_group_name_H-M   'P 1'
#
loop_
_entity.id
_entity.type
_entity.pdbx_description
1 polymer ?
#
loop_
_entity_poly.entity_id
_entity_poly.type
_entity_poly.pdbx_seq_one_letter_code
_entity_poly.pdbx_strand_id
1 'polypeptide(L)'
;MFKKRYFSVHSDFKTGKLCKFSFFLGFLFLIIALFFIISGHLIGEGSSGILNQIYDFSKTTTPSSILAFSIIFFAIGVILYFFYCQFAKLAKIADEIEKLEESKDTPDN
;
A
#
# COMPACT_ATOMS: atom_id res chain seq x y z
N MET A 1 8.37 22.08 25.31
CA MET A 1 8.86 21.04 24.36
C MET A 1 7.74 20.06 24.06
N PHE A 2 7.00 20.27 22.97
CA PHE A 2 5.97 19.32 22.53
C PHE A 2 6.64 18.05 22.01
N LYS A 3 6.42 16.94 22.72
CA LYS A 3 6.87 15.60 22.33
C LYS A 3 6.19 15.25 21.00
N LYS A 4 6.93 15.34 19.88
CA LYS A 4 6.48 14.92 18.55
C LYS A 4 5.96 13.48 18.65
N ARG A 5 4.64 13.29 18.60
CA ARG A 5 4.03 11.96 18.46
C ARG A 5 4.25 11.55 17.01
N TYR A 6 5.31 10.79 16.77
CA TYR A 6 5.81 10.51 15.42
C TYR A 6 4.86 9.68 14.56
N PHE A 7 3.88 8.98 15.13
CA PHE A 7 2.92 8.19 14.38
C PHE A 7 1.66 8.06 15.24
N SER A 8 0.65 8.90 15.01
CA SER A 8 -0.68 8.66 15.56
C SER A 8 -1.43 7.80 14.55
N VAL A 9 -1.80 6.58 14.93
CA VAL A 9 -2.66 5.68 14.13
C VAL A 9 -3.91 6.43 13.60
N HIS A 10 -4.38 7.41 14.35
CA HIS A 10 -5.48 8.30 13.99
C HIS A 10 -5.18 9.23 12.81
N SER A 11 -3.93 9.72 12.71
CA SER A 11 -3.45 10.52 11.58
C SER A 11 -3.31 9.66 10.31
N ASP A 12 -2.84 8.43 10.45
CA ASP A 12 -2.45 7.63 9.29
C ASP A 12 -3.64 6.98 8.59
N PHE A 13 -4.66 6.57 9.35
CA PHE A 13 -5.96 6.26 8.78
C PHE A 13 -6.50 7.49 8.06
N LYS A 14 -6.51 8.68 8.67
CA LYS A 14 -7.06 9.89 8.04
C LYS A 14 -6.38 10.28 6.71
N THR A 15 -5.07 10.03 6.57
CA THR A 15 -4.31 10.50 5.40
C THR A 15 -4.16 9.47 4.27
N GLY A 16 -4.47 8.19 4.52
CA GLY A 16 -4.31 7.10 3.55
C GLY A 16 -2.88 6.89 3.06
N LYS A 17 -1.88 7.44 3.76
CA LYS A 17 -0.46 7.41 3.34
C LYS A 17 0.12 6.00 3.40
N LEU A 18 -0.22 5.23 4.44
CA LEU A 18 0.19 3.82 4.55
C LEU A 18 -0.36 2.96 3.41
N CYS A 19 -1.64 3.16 3.05
CA CYS A 19 -2.25 2.48 1.92
C CYS A 19 -1.50 2.78 0.61
N LYS A 20 -1.24 4.07 0.33
CA LYS A 20 -0.45 4.50 -0.85
C LYS A 20 0.96 3.94 -0.84
N PHE A 21 1.64 3.95 0.32
CA PHE A 21 2.98 3.41 0.48
C PHE A 21 3.00 1.90 0.24
N SER A 22 2.03 1.16 0.77
CA SER A 22 1.91 -0.29 0.55
C SER A 22 1.67 -0.60 -0.93
N PHE A 23 0.81 0.15 -1.61
CA PHE A 23 0.59 -0.02 -3.05
C PHE A 23 1.85 0.32 -3.86
N PHE A 24 2.58 1.37 -3.48
CA PHE A 24 3.83 1.73 -4.13
C PHE A 24 4.88 0.63 -4.00
N LEU A 25 5.08 0.08 -2.80
CA LEU A 25 5.98 -1.06 -2.58
C LEU A 25 5.53 -2.30 -3.36
N GLY A 26 4.23 -2.62 -3.35
CA GLY A 26 3.67 -3.73 -4.12
C GLY A 26 3.97 -3.57 -5.62
N PHE A 27 3.76 -2.38 -6.16
CA PHE A 27 4.03 -2.08 -7.57
C PHE A 27 5.53 -2.11 -7.90
N LEU A 28 6.38 -1.61 -7.02
CA LEU A 28 7.83 -1.68 -7.18
C LEU A 28 8.32 -3.13 -7.25
N PHE A 29 7.88 -3.97 -6.31
CA PHE A 29 8.21 -5.40 -6.33
C PHE A 29 7.65 -6.12 -7.56
N LEU A 30 6.47 -5.72 -8.03
CA LEU A 30 5.88 -6.27 -9.25
C LEU A 30 6.79 -6.01 -10.46
N ILE A 31 7.23 -4.76 -10.64
CA ILE A 31 8.14 -4.40 -11.73
C ILE A 31 9.43 -5.19 -11.65
N ILE A 32 10.03 -5.30 -10.46
CA ILE A 32 11.28 -6.04 -10.26
C ILE A 32 11.07 -7.53 -10.62
N ALA A 33 10.00 -8.15 -10.13
CA ALA A 33 9.70 -9.55 -10.43
C ALA A 33 9.47 -9.78 -11.93
N LEU A 34 8.66 -8.94 -12.57
CA LEU A 34 8.40 -9.01 -14.01
C LEU A 34 9.68 -8.81 -14.82
N PHE A 35 10.52 -7.87 -14.43
CA PHE A 35 11.81 -7.64 -15.10
C PHE A 35 12.66 -8.91 -15.11
N PHE A 36 12.82 -9.60 -13.98
CA PHE A 36 13.61 -10.84 -13.92
C PHE A 36 12.95 -11.99 -14.68
N ILE A 37 11.64 -12.18 -14.58
CA ILE A 37 10.92 -13.26 -15.27
C ILE A 37 10.99 -13.06 -16.79
N ILE A 38 10.73 -11.84 -17.27
CA ILE A 38 10.77 -11.50 -18.70
C ILE A 38 12.19 -11.58 -19.22
N SER A 39 13.17 -11.04 -18.48
CA SER A 39 14.58 -11.12 -18.87
C SER A 39 15.06 -12.58 -18.94
N GLY A 40 14.65 -13.45 -18.02
CA GLY A 40 14.96 -14.87 -18.06
C GLY A 40 14.37 -15.63 -19.25
N HIS A 41 13.27 -15.13 -19.82
CA HIS A 41 12.69 -15.68 -21.05
C HIS A 41 13.34 -15.14 -22.32
N LEU A 42 13.81 -13.89 -22.31
CA LEU A 42 14.48 -13.24 -23.44
C LEU A 42 15.96 -13.62 -23.55
N ILE A 43 16.64 -13.74 -22.41
CA ILE A 43 18.05 -14.08 -22.31
C ILE A 43 18.15 -15.60 -22.32
N GLY A 44 18.74 -16.16 -23.38
CA GLY A 44 19.00 -17.60 -23.48
C GLY A 44 20.22 -18.04 -22.66
N GLU A 45 20.34 -19.36 -22.48
CA GLU A 45 21.41 -20.04 -21.73
C GLU A 45 22.83 -19.78 -22.29
N GLY A 46 22.95 -19.19 -23.48
CA GLY A 46 24.23 -18.80 -24.10
C GLY A 46 24.68 -17.35 -23.84
N SER A 47 24.02 -16.62 -22.95
CA SER A 47 24.39 -15.24 -22.65
C SER A 47 25.70 -15.15 -21.85
N SER A 48 26.46 -14.06 -22.00
CA SER A 48 27.74 -13.86 -21.32
C SER A 48 27.72 -12.63 -20.43
N GLY A 49 28.56 -12.63 -19.39
CA GLY A 49 28.69 -11.53 -18.45
C GLY A 49 27.45 -11.29 -17.57
N ILE A 50 27.04 -10.03 -17.44
CA ILE A 50 25.94 -9.60 -16.55
C ILE A 50 24.60 -10.25 -16.96
N LEU A 51 24.40 -10.52 -18.25
CA LEU A 51 23.18 -11.17 -18.74
C LEU A 51 23.04 -12.61 -18.21
N ASN A 52 24.16 -13.34 -18.08
CA ASN A 52 24.12 -14.70 -17.53
C ASN A 52 23.74 -14.70 -16.05
N GLN A 53 24.21 -13.71 -15.28
CA GLN A 53 23.81 -13.57 -13.87
C GLN A 53 22.31 -13.26 -13.74
N ILE A 54 21.75 -12.44 -14.63
CA ILE A 54 20.31 -12.15 -14.65
C ILE A 54 19.53 -13.42 -15.02
N TYR A 55 20.01 -14.19 -15.98
CA TYR A 55 19.43 -15.48 -16.36
C TYR A 55 19.44 -16.48 -15.20
N ASP A 56 20.60 -16.70 -14.56
CA ASP A 56 20.74 -17.59 -13.41
C ASP A 56 19.79 -17.18 -12.28
N PHE A 57 19.73 -15.88 -11.96
CA PHE A 57 18.82 -15.35 -10.95
C PHE A 57 17.35 -15.58 -11.31
N SER A 58 16.99 -15.41 -12.59
CA SER A 58 15.62 -15.64 -13.08
C SER A 58 15.14 -17.09 -12.93
N LYS A 59 16.07 -18.05 -12.95
CA LYS A 59 15.77 -19.49 -12.80
C LYS A 59 15.65 -19.93 -11.34
N THR A 60 16.03 -19.08 -10.38
CA THR A 60 15.86 -19.37 -8.95
C THR A 60 14.41 -19.20 -8.49
N THR A 61 14.13 -19.54 -7.23
CA THR A 61 12.83 -19.27 -6.57
C THR A 61 12.65 -17.81 -6.15
N THR A 62 13.70 -16.98 -6.31
CA THR A 62 13.71 -15.60 -5.83
C THR A 62 12.69 -14.70 -6.54
N PRO A 63 12.58 -14.71 -7.89
CA PRO A 63 11.58 -13.90 -8.60
C PRO A 63 10.15 -14.24 -8.18
N SER A 64 9.85 -15.53 -7.99
CA SER A 64 8.54 -15.99 -7.49
C SER A 64 8.27 -15.52 -6.07
N SER A 65 9.30 -15.50 -5.21
CA SER A 65 9.18 -14.97 -3.84
C SER A 65 8.95 -13.46 -3.83
N ILE A 66 9.65 -12.71 -4.68
CA ILE A 66 9.46 -11.26 -4.85
C ILE A 66 8.03 -10.97 -5.36
N LEU A 67 7.53 -11.77 -6.30
CA LEU A 67 6.15 -11.68 -6.77
C LEU A 67 5.14 -11.94 -5.64
N ALA A 68 5.38 -12.95 -4.80
CA ALA A 68 4.53 -13.21 -3.64
C ALA A 68 4.49 -12.01 -2.67
N PHE A 69 5.64 -11.39 -2.39
CA PHE A 69 5.69 -10.17 -1.59
C PHE A 69 4.89 -9.03 -2.24
N SER A 70 5.00 -8.83 -3.55
CA SER A 70 4.20 -7.84 -4.28
C SER A 70 2.70 -8.05 -4.03
N ILE A 71 2.21 -9.28 -4.18
CA ILE A 71 0.80 -9.64 -3.95
C ILE A 71 0.38 -9.34 -2.49
N ILE A 72 1.22 -9.69 -1.51
CA ILE A 72 0.94 -9.42 -0.09
C ILE A 72 0.83 -7.91 0.15
N PHE A 73 1.74 -7.09 -0.41
CA PHE A 73 1.67 -5.64 -0.27
C PHE A 73 0.43 -5.02 -0.95
N PHE A 74 -0.01 -5.57 -2.08
CA PHE A 74 -1.28 -5.18 -2.68
C PHE A 74 -2.46 -5.52 -1.78
N ALA A 75 -2.51 -6.74 -1.24
CA ALA A 75 -3.58 -7.18 -0.34
C ALA A 75 -3.65 -6.30 0.92
N ILE A 76 -2.50 -6.02 1.55
CA ILE A 76 -2.41 -5.10 2.70
C ILE A 76 -2.90 -3.70 2.32
N GLY A 77 -2.48 -3.19 1.15
CA GLY A 77 -2.93 -1.89 0.64
C GLY A 77 -4.46 -1.81 0.49
N VAL A 78 -5.09 -2.86 -0.05
CA VAL A 78 -6.55 -2.96 -0.20
C VAL A 78 -7.25 -3.02 1.17
N ILE A 79 -6.73 -3.82 2.10
CA ILE A 79 -7.31 -3.92 3.45
C ILE A 79 -7.25 -2.58 4.17
N LEU A 80 -6.10 -1.89 4.12
CA LEU A 80 -5.95 -0.56 4.72
C LEU A 80 -6.88 0.47 4.06
N TYR A 81 -7.05 0.40 2.74
CA TYR A 81 -7.99 1.25 2.01
C TYR A 81 -9.44 1.01 2.46
N PHE A 82 -9.83 -0.25 2.62
CA PHE A 82 -11.16 -0.60 3.11
C PHE A 82 -11.42 0.01 4.48
N PHE A 83 -10.50 -0.19 5.44
CA PHE A 83 -10.64 0.40 6.76
C PHE A 83 -10.69 1.94 6.73
N TYR A 84 -9.86 2.58 5.89
CA TYR A 84 -9.93 4.03 5.69
C TYR A 84 -11.33 4.49 5.27
N CYS A 85 -11.93 3.83 4.28
CA CYS A 85 -13.28 4.15 3.83
C CYS A 85 -14.32 3.96 4.95
N GLN A 86 -14.20 2.90 5.75
CA GLN A 86 -15.14 2.66 6.86
C GLN A 86 -15.01 3.74 7.94
N PHE A 87 -13.79 4.10 8.34
CA PHE A 87 -13.56 5.16 9.32
C PHE A 87 -14.02 6.52 8.81
N ALA A 88 -13.82 6.84 7.53
CA ALA A 88 -14.29 8.08 6.95
C ALA A 88 -15.82 8.19 6.97
N LYS A 89 -16.54 7.09 6.71
CA LYS A 89 -18.00 7.04 6.82
C LYS A 89 -18.46 7.25 8.26
N LEU A 90 -17.84 6.57 9.23
CA LEU A 90 -18.18 6.72 10.64
C LEU A 90 -17.92 8.14 11.15
N ALA A 91 -16.82 8.75 10.75
CA ALA A 91 -16.51 10.14 11.08
C ALA A 91 -17.57 11.11 10.53
N LYS A 92 -17.99 10.93 9.27
CA LYS A 92 -19.05 11.74 8.66
C LYS A 92 -20.38 11.62 9.41
N ILE A 93 -20.74 10.40 9.85
CA ILE A 93 -21.97 10.18 10.63
C ILE A 93 -21.86 10.86 12.00
N ALA A 94 -20.71 10.77 12.67
CA ALA A 94 -20.48 11.46 13.94
C ALA A 94 -20.60 12.99 13.79
N ASP A 95 -19.96 13.56 12.77
CA ASP A 95 -20.03 15.00 12.46
C ASP A 95 -21.46 15.44 12.14
N GLU A 96 -22.28 14.60 11.49
CA GLU A 96 -23.69 14.89 11.21
C GLU A 96 -24.55 14.87 12.48
N ILE A 97 -24.31 13.93 13.40
CA ILE A 97 -25.02 13.85 14.69
C ILE A 97 -24.68 15.05 15.57
N GLU A 98 -23.40 15.43 15.67
CA GLU A 98 -22.93 16.56 16.47
C GLU A 98 -23.59 17.88 16.01
N LYS A 99 -23.69 18.09 14.68
CA LYS A 99 -24.38 19.26 14.12
C LYS A 99 -25.89 19.27 14.36
N LEU A 100 -26.54 18.10 14.34
CA LEU A 100 -27.96 17.99 14.64
C LEU A 100 -28.25 18.34 16.11
N GLU A 101 -27.38 17.95 17.03
CA GLU A 101 -27.47 18.34 18.44
C GLU A 101 -27.25 19.86 18.63
N GLU A 102 -26.20 20.45 18.02
CA GLU A 102 -25.99 21.91 18.06
C GLU A 102 -27.20 22.71 17.53
N SER A 103 -27.86 22.22 16.48
CA SER A 103 -29.03 22.90 15.89
C SER A 103 -30.27 22.90 16.80
N LYS A 104 -30.38 21.96 17.74
CA LYS A 104 -31.54 21.85 18.66
C LYS A 104 -31.41 22.71 19.91
N ASP A 105 -30.20 23.09 20.29
CA ASP A 105 -29.92 23.94 21.46
C ASP A 105 -29.92 25.44 21.13
N THR A 106 -30.20 25.84 19.89
CA THR A 106 -30.45 27.25 19.54
C THR A 106 -31.96 27.51 19.59
N PRO A 107 -32.50 28.15 20.65
CA PRO A 107 -33.91 28.52 20.67
C PRO A 107 -34.16 29.56 19.58
N ASP A 108 -35.11 29.27 18.70
CA ASP A 108 -35.70 30.24 17.77
C ASP A 108 -36.15 31.47 18.58
N ASN A 109 -35.49 32.61 18.36
CA ASN A 109 -35.98 33.93 18.75
C ASN A 109 -37.11 34.36 17.81
#